data_AF-A0A0G2GRT3-F1
#
_entry.id   AF-A0A0G2GRT3-F1
#
_cell.length_a   1.000
_cell.length_b   1.000
_cell.length_c   1.000
_cell.angle_alpha   90.00
_cell.angle_beta   90.00
_cell.angle_gamma   90.00
#
_symmetry.space_group_name_H-M   'P 1'
#
loop_
_entity.id
_entity.type
_entity.pdbx_description
1 polymer ?
#
loop_
_entity_poly.entity_id
_entity_poly.type
_entity_poly.pdbx_seq_one_letter_code
_entity_poly.pdbx_strand_id
1 'polypeptide(L)'
;MLSILPDLPPHLAQGICGPENASREHLVAIRFANEPSFLQDDRIPGPRGCAMKVFDVDGKYLDAVGDETRTQDFTFNNAPVLELRNVSTTVEIFRIRAKHFREPEKIGPEVQRRKDASLQMAPAQLPNQHFLSYTMYSQSAYRWGDHVCKYTLFPATEMQQELEKEAKIADDADPGQHSIWLREYFQDHDAIYDFKVQIC
;
A
#
# COMPACT_ATOMS: atom_id res chain seq x y z
N MET A 1 10.33 2.91 12.92
CA MET A 1 11.69 2.84 12.36
C MET A 1 11.74 1.77 11.29
N LEU A 2 12.68 1.84 10.35
CA LEU A 2 13.04 0.75 9.46
C LEU A 2 14.47 0.30 9.79
N SER A 3 14.63 -1.00 10.04
CA SER A 3 15.91 -1.63 10.31
C SER A 3 16.13 -2.74 9.28
N ILE A 4 17.29 -2.74 8.64
CA ILE A 4 17.64 -3.71 7.60
C ILE A 4 18.30 -4.90 8.30
N LEU A 5 17.88 -6.12 7.95
CA LEU A 5 18.47 -7.32 8.54
C LEU A 5 19.96 -7.43 8.17
N PRO A 6 20.81 -7.90 9.09
CA PRO A 6 22.20 -8.19 8.77
C PRO A 6 22.29 -9.39 7.82
N ASP A 7 23.45 -9.54 7.16
CA ASP A 7 23.80 -10.72 6.37
C ASP A 7 22.81 -11.07 5.25
N LEU A 8 22.15 -10.06 4.67
CA LEU A 8 21.32 -10.26 3.48
C LEU A 8 22.16 -10.83 2.33
N PRO A 9 21.63 -11.80 1.56
CA PRO A 9 22.32 -12.31 0.39
C PRO A 9 22.55 -11.17 -0.63
N PRO A 10 23.60 -11.25 -1.47
CA PRO A 10 23.97 -10.14 -2.37
C PRO A 10 22.86 -9.64 -3.29
N HIS A 11 21.91 -10.49 -3.68
CA HIS A 11 20.78 -10.10 -4.53
C HIS A 11 19.71 -9.28 -3.78
N LEU A 12 19.66 -9.35 -2.44
CA LEU A 12 18.77 -8.55 -1.59
C LEU A 12 19.48 -7.31 -1.02
N ALA A 13 20.79 -7.38 -0.79
CA ALA A 13 21.61 -6.32 -0.22
C ALA A 13 21.92 -5.17 -1.21
N GLN A 14 20.88 -4.55 -1.78
CA GLN A 14 20.99 -3.54 -2.85
C GLN A 14 20.14 -2.30 -2.57
N GLY A 15 20.56 -1.16 -3.15
CA GLY A 15 19.87 0.12 -2.98
C GLY A 15 19.72 0.48 -1.50
N ILE A 16 18.47 0.68 -1.05
CA ILE A 16 18.17 0.96 0.36
C ILE A 16 18.59 -0.17 1.30
N CYS A 17 18.69 -1.43 0.83
CA CYS A 17 19.20 -2.54 1.63
C CYS A 17 20.71 -2.78 1.44
N GLY A 18 21.41 -1.87 0.76
CA GLY A 18 22.85 -1.93 0.58
C GLY A 18 23.64 -1.63 1.87
N PRO A 19 24.94 -1.95 1.90
CA PRO A 19 25.79 -1.78 3.08
C PRO A 19 25.81 -0.37 3.69
N GLU A 20 25.69 0.67 2.86
CA GLU A 20 25.67 2.08 3.30
C GLU A 20 24.47 2.40 4.21
N ASN A 21 23.35 1.75 3.96
CA ASN A 21 22.09 1.93 4.68
C ASN A 21 21.91 0.89 5.80
N ALA A 22 22.41 -0.34 5.62
CA ALA A 22 22.22 -1.44 6.56
C ALA A 22 22.87 -1.25 7.95
N SER A 23 23.75 -0.26 8.10
CA SER A 23 24.44 0.06 9.37
C SER A 23 23.64 0.97 10.30
N ARG A 24 22.46 1.47 9.87
CA ARG A 24 21.64 2.40 10.66
C ARG A 24 20.16 2.03 10.62
N GLU A 25 19.42 2.56 11.58
CA GLU A 25 17.97 2.59 11.50
C GLU A 25 17.51 3.86 10.79
N HIS A 26 16.49 3.73 9.95
CA HIS A 26 15.91 4.86 9.25
C HIS A 26 14.60 5.29 9.91
N LEU A 27 14.41 6.60 10.03
CA LEU A 27 13.10 7.15 10.34
C LEU A 27 12.14 6.85 9.19
N VAL A 28 10.88 6.61 9.54
CA VAL A 28 9.82 6.34 8.57
C VAL A 28 8.58 7.14 8.91
N ALA A 29 7.89 7.62 7.87
CA ALA A 29 6.54 8.16 7.98
C ALA A 29 5.62 7.32 7.10
N ILE A 30 4.51 6.85 7.66
CA ILE A 30 3.51 6.06 6.94
C ILE A 30 2.19 6.80 6.90
N ARG A 31 1.60 6.89 5.71
CA ARG A 31 0.23 7.37 5.50
C ARG A 31 -0.65 6.21 5.06
N PHE A 32 -1.66 5.92 5.86
CA PHE A 32 -2.74 4.98 5.52
C PHE A 32 -3.87 5.71 4.78
N ALA A 33 -4.49 5.06 3.80
CA ALA A 33 -5.54 5.68 2.99
C ALA A 33 -6.51 4.68 2.35
N ASN A 34 -7.71 5.18 2.07
CA ASN A 34 -8.60 4.62 1.04
C ASN A 34 -8.10 5.05 -0.35
N GLU A 35 -8.33 4.23 -1.38
CA GLU A 35 -7.89 4.51 -2.74
C GLU A 35 -8.80 5.44 -3.55
N PRO A 36 -10.15 5.38 -3.46
CA PRO A 36 -10.99 6.20 -4.32
C PRO A 36 -10.70 7.70 -4.19
N SER A 37 -10.85 8.42 -5.30
CA SER A 37 -10.57 9.86 -5.38
C SER A 37 -11.55 10.75 -4.61
N PHE A 38 -12.52 10.17 -3.90
CA PHE A 38 -13.55 10.84 -3.13
C PHE A 38 -13.55 10.29 -1.69
N LEU A 39 -14.20 11.01 -0.77
CA LEU A 39 -14.37 10.52 0.59
C LEU A 39 -15.21 9.24 0.56
N GLN A 40 -14.55 8.11 0.81
CA GLN A 40 -15.19 6.81 0.87
C GLN A 40 -15.62 6.52 2.32
N ASP A 41 -16.85 6.03 2.45
CA ASP A 41 -17.34 5.45 3.70
C ASP A 41 -16.60 4.14 3.99
N ASP A 42 -15.93 4.07 5.14
CA ASP A 42 -15.08 2.95 5.52
C ASP A 42 -15.84 1.63 5.60
N ARG A 43 -17.16 1.66 5.81
CA ARG A 43 -18.04 0.47 5.82
C ARG A 43 -18.13 -0.23 4.46
N ILE A 44 -17.82 0.48 3.37
CA ILE A 44 -17.88 -0.07 2.02
C ILE A 44 -16.55 -0.76 1.68
N PRO A 45 -16.56 -2.05 1.31
CA PRO A 45 -15.36 -2.75 0.86
C PRO A 45 -14.67 -2.05 -0.30
N GLY A 46 -13.34 -2.15 -0.35
CA GLY A 46 -12.57 -1.58 -1.43
C GLY A 46 -11.07 -1.61 -1.19
N PRO A 47 -10.29 -1.13 -2.18
CA PRO A 47 -8.86 -1.02 -2.05
C PRO A 47 -8.47 -0.08 -0.92
N ARG A 48 -7.48 -0.53 -0.14
CA ARG A 48 -6.83 0.17 0.96
C ARG A 48 -5.34 0.18 0.67
N GLY A 49 -4.67 1.28 0.96
CA GLY A 49 -3.24 1.41 0.65
C GLY A 49 -2.49 2.20 1.70
N CYS A 50 -1.17 2.03 1.71
CA CYS A 50 -0.30 2.89 2.46
C CYS A 50 0.86 3.39 1.60
N ALA A 51 1.38 4.54 1.98
CA ALA A 51 2.64 5.05 1.46
C ALA A 51 3.61 5.16 2.64
N MET A 52 4.80 4.62 2.50
CA MET A 52 5.89 4.71 3.46
C MET A 52 7.00 5.55 2.87
N LYS A 53 7.35 6.63 3.56
CA LYS A 53 8.53 7.44 3.30
C LYS A 53 9.65 7.01 4.24
N VAL A 54 10.83 6.73 3.70
CA VAL A 54 12.04 6.43 4.45
C VAL A 54 13.00 7.60 4.31
N PHE A 55 13.53 8.08 5.43
CA PHE A 55 14.42 9.25 5.48
C PHE A 55 15.90 8.83 5.55
N ASP A 56 16.77 9.78 5.18
CA ASP A 56 18.22 9.67 5.25
C ASP A 56 18.78 8.45 4.49
N VAL A 57 18.23 8.18 3.31
CA VAL A 57 18.64 7.05 2.47
C VAL A 57 19.86 7.45 1.64
N ASP A 58 20.94 6.69 1.79
CA ASP A 58 22.13 6.81 0.95
C ASP A 58 21.95 6.10 -0.40
N GLY A 59 22.49 6.71 -1.45
CA GLY A 59 22.49 6.14 -2.80
C GLY A 59 22.38 7.19 -3.89
N LYS A 60 22.37 6.71 -5.14
CA LYS A 60 22.17 7.56 -6.32
C LYS A 60 20.69 7.79 -6.59
N TYR A 61 20.28 9.05 -6.64
CA TYR A 61 18.91 9.45 -6.95
C TYR A 61 18.68 9.67 -8.45
N LEU A 62 17.43 9.52 -8.88
CA LEU A 62 17.00 9.72 -10.26
C LEU A 62 16.94 11.20 -10.66
N ASP A 63 16.68 12.08 -9.71
CA ASP A 63 16.61 13.52 -9.89
C ASP A 63 17.30 14.27 -8.74
N ALA A 64 17.49 15.57 -8.92
CA ALA A 64 18.18 16.42 -7.96
C ALA A 64 17.39 16.64 -6.66
N VAL A 65 16.05 16.57 -6.71
CA VAL A 65 15.21 16.74 -5.52
C VAL A 65 15.35 15.53 -4.61
N GLY A 66 15.41 14.33 -5.18
CA GLY A 66 15.74 13.11 -4.45
C GLY A 66 17.13 13.20 -3.80
N ASP A 67 18.12 13.71 -4.52
CA ASP A 67 19.50 13.87 -4.02
C ASP A 67 19.58 14.86 -2.83
N GLU A 68 18.81 15.94 -2.88
CA GLU A 68 18.73 16.94 -1.80
C GLU A 68 17.94 16.41 -0.59
N THR A 69 16.77 15.82 -0.82
CA THR A 69 15.86 15.38 0.25
C THR A 69 16.27 14.07 0.88
N ARG A 70 16.97 13.22 0.13
CA ARG A 70 17.47 11.91 0.55
C ARG A 70 16.37 11.01 1.12
N THR A 71 15.22 10.97 0.45
CA THR A 71 14.08 10.12 0.85
C THR A 71 13.74 9.08 -0.21
N GLN A 72 13.35 7.88 0.23
CA GLN A 72 12.79 6.84 -0.62
C GLN A 72 11.35 6.57 -0.23
N ASP A 73 10.44 6.65 -1.21
CA ASP A 73 9.02 6.35 -1.02
C ASP A 73 8.68 4.96 -1.55
N PHE A 74 7.88 4.23 -0.76
CA PHE A 74 7.28 2.96 -1.13
C PHE A 74 5.77 3.10 -1.09
N THR A 75 5.10 2.76 -2.18
CA THR A 75 3.63 2.74 -2.25
C THR A 75 3.14 1.30 -2.26
N PHE A 76 2.01 1.08 -1.57
CA PHE A 76 1.42 -0.23 -1.41
C PHE A 76 -0.10 -0.21 -1.48
N ASN A 77 -0.69 -1.35 -1.81
CA ASN A 77 -2.11 -1.62 -1.81
C ASN A 77 -2.40 -2.99 -1.18
N ASN A 78 -3.54 -3.18 -0.53
CA ASN A 78 -3.96 -4.47 0.03
C ASN A 78 -4.36 -5.51 -1.06
N ALA A 79 -4.42 -5.10 -2.32
CA ALA A 79 -4.52 -5.99 -3.47
C ALA A 79 -3.13 -6.48 -3.94
N PRO A 80 -2.93 -7.79 -4.16
CA PRO A 80 -1.64 -8.33 -4.63
C PRO A 80 -1.34 -8.03 -6.12
N VAL A 81 -2.35 -7.63 -6.89
CA VAL A 81 -2.25 -7.43 -8.34
C VAL A 81 -2.86 -6.07 -8.72
N LEU A 82 -2.25 -5.40 -9.70
CA LEU A 82 -2.80 -4.20 -10.33
C LEU A 82 -3.77 -4.60 -11.45
N GLU A 83 -5.02 -4.15 -11.36
CA GLU A 83 -6.07 -4.31 -12.36
C GLU A 83 -5.90 -3.34 -13.55
N LEU A 84 -5.26 -2.19 -13.31
CA LEU A 84 -4.97 -1.13 -14.27
C LEU A 84 -3.68 -1.42 -15.06
N ARG A 85 -3.73 -2.46 -15.91
CA ARG A 85 -2.54 -3.08 -16.53
C ARG A 85 -1.86 -2.27 -17.64
N ASN A 86 -2.46 -1.20 -18.14
CA ASN A 86 -1.87 -0.37 -19.18
C ASN A 86 -2.47 1.05 -19.13
N VAL A 87 -1.75 2.01 -19.71
CA VAL A 87 -2.13 3.44 -19.69
C VAL A 87 -3.52 3.68 -20.27
N SER A 88 -3.89 3.03 -21.38
CA SER A 88 -5.20 3.23 -22.01
C SER A 88 -6.35 2.80 -21.09
N THR A 89 -6.25 1.61 -20.49
CA THR A 89 -7.22 1.11 -19.51
C THR A 89 -7.28 2.04 -18.29
N THR A 90 -6.13 2.46 -17.75
CA THR A 90 -6.06 3.42 -16.65
C THR A 90 -6.83 4.70 -16.98
N VAL A 91 -6.52 5.33 -18.11
CA VAL A 91 -7.18 6.57 -18.54
C VAL A 91 -8.68 6.38 -18.70
N GLU A 92 -9.14 5.26 -19.27
CA GLU A 92 -10.57 4.97 -19.42
C GLU A 92 -11.28 4.81 -18.08
N ILE A 93 -10.71 4.04 -17.15
CA ILE A 93 -11.28 3.85 -15.80
C ILE A 93 -11.32 5.16 -15.03
N PHE A 94 -10.24 5.94 -15.03
CA PHE A 94 -10.22 7.23 -14.36
C PHE A 94 -11.17 8.25 -15.01
N ARG A 95 -11.41 8.18 -16.33
CA ARG A 95 -12.46 8.99 -16.97
C ARG A 95 -13.86 8.63 -16.47
N ILE A 96 -14.16 7.34 -16.29
CA ILE A 96 -15.45 6.90 -15.71
C ILE A 96 -15.58 7.41 -14.27
N ARG A 97 -14.53 7.26 -13.45
CA ARG A 97 -14.52 7.74 -12.06
C ARG A 97 -14.68 9.26 -11.97
N ALA A 98 -13.97 10.02 -12.80
CA ALA A 98 -14.07 11.49 -12.84
C ALA A 98 -15.45 11.96 -13.32
N LYS A 99 -16.02 11.31 -14.34
CA LYS A 99 -17.37 11.61 -14.85
C LYS A 99 -18.44 11.45 -13.76
N HIS A 100 -18.31 10.42 -12.94
CA HIS A 100 -19.28 10.08 -11.87
C HIS A 100 -18.80 10.46 -10.48
N PHE A 101 -17.90 11.45 -10.36
CA PHE A 101 -17.32 11.84 -9.07
C PHE A 101 -18.37 12.19 -8.00
N ARG A 102 -19.49 12.81 -8.40
CA ARG A 102 -20.61 13.18 -7.50
C ARG A 102 -21.70 12.11 -7.39
N GLU A 103 -21.60 11.05 -8.17
CA GLU A 103 -22.61 9.98 -8.31
C GLU A 103 -21.89 8.62 -8.34
N PRO A 104 -21.09 8.29 -7.30
CA PRO A 104 -20.18 7.14 -7.32
C PRO A 104 -20.90 5.80 -7.53
N GLU A 105 -22.17 5.69 -7.19
CA GLU A 105 -23.02 4.52 -7.45
C GLU A 105 -23.17 4.20 -8.95
N LYS A 106 -22.92 5.17 -9.84
CA LYS A 106 -22.94 4.99 -11.30
C LYS A 106 -21.64 4.41 -11.87
N ILE A 107 -20.54 4.44 -11.11
CA ILE A 107 -19.24 3.93 -11.57
C ILE A 107 -19.33 2.42 -11.86
N GLY A 108 -19.84 1.64 -10.91
CA GLY A 108 -19.96 0.18 -11.04
C GLY A 108 -20.74 -0.25 -12.29
N PRO A 109 -21.98 0.22 -12.50
CA PRO A 109 -22.76 -0.08 -13.70
C PRO A 109 -22.09 0.31 -15.03
N GLU A 110 -21.32 1.41 -15.06
CA GLU A 110 -20.59 1.81 -16.27
C GLU A 110 -19.36 0.92 -16.52
N VAL A 111 -18.59 0.60 -15.48
CA VAL A 111 -17.46 -0.34 -15.55
C VAL A 111 -17.92 -1.74 -15.98
N GLN A 112 -19.09 -2.20 -15.53
CA GLN A 112 -19.67 -3.49 -15.91
C GLN A 112 -19.96 -3.65 -17.41
N ARG A 113 -20.06 -2.55 -18.17
CA ARG A 113 -20.24 -2.59 -19.63
C ARG A 113 -18.96 -2.84 -20.40
N ARG A 114 -17.79 -2.79 -19.73
CA ARG A 114 -16.49 -3.01 -20.34
C ARG A 114 -16.23 -4.51 -20.54
N LYS A 115 -15.36 -4.83 -21.49
CA LYS A 115 -14.93 -6.22 -21.75
C LYS A 115 -14.09 -6.82 -20.62
N ASP A 116 -13.38 -5.98 -19.88
CA ASP A 116 -12.53 -6.35 -18.74
C ASP A 116 -13.22 -6.14 -17.39
N ALA A 117 -14.56 -6.03 -17.36
CA ALA A 117 -15.33 -5.70 -16.16
C ALA A 117 -15.00 -6.57 -14.94
N SER A 118 -14.82 -7.88 -15.12
CA SER A 118 -14.48 -8.80 -14.03
C SER A 118 -13.17 -8.40 -13.33
N LEU A 119 -12.16 -8.02 -14.11
CA LEU A 119 -10.87 -7.56 -13.59
C LEU A 119 -11.00 -6.19 -12.92
N GLN A 120 -11.71 -5.25 -13.54
CA GLN A 120 -11.85 -3.88 -13.04
C GLN A 120 -12.77 -3.77 -11.82
N MET A 121 -13.68 -4.74 -11.62
CA MET A 121 -14.54 -4.82 -10.44
C MET A 121 -13.93 -5.63 -9.29
N ALA A 122 -12.81 -6.33 -9.51
CA ALA A 122 -12.15 -7.13 -8.48
C ALA A 122 -11.76 -6.33 -7.21
N PRO A 123 -11.28 -5.08 -7.30
CA PRO A 123 -10.95 -4.30 -6.09
C PRO A 123 -12.13 -4.06 -5.14
N ALA A 124 -13.37 -4.04 -5.64
CA ALA A 124 -14.58 -3.89 -4.82
C ALA A 124 -14.89 -5.14 -3.97
N GLN A 125 -14.16 -6.24 -4.19
CA GLN A 125 -14.33 -7.50 -3.47
C GLN A 125 -13.23 -7.73 -2.43
N LEU A 126 -12.33 -6.76 -2.24
CA LEU A 126 -11.26 -6.86 -1.24
C LEU A 126 -11.86 -6.88 0.18
N PRO A 127 -11.23 -7.60 1.13
CA PRO A 127 -11.70 -7.67 2.50
C PRO A 127 -11.82 -6.28 3.14
N ASN A 128 -12.86 -6.06 3.94
CA ASN A 128 -13.03 -4.85 4.75
C ASN A 128 -12.82 -5.20 6.23
N GLN A 129 -11.56 -5.13 6.66
CA GLN A 129 -11.09 -5.52 8.00
C GLN A 129 -10.10 -4.48 8.51
N HIS A 130 -9.62 -4.63 9.74
CA HIS A 130 -8.72 -3.66 10.34
C HIS A 130 -7.48 -3.38 9.49
N PHE A 131 -7.18 -2.09 9.29
CA PHE A 131 -6.12 -1.63 8.37
C PHE A 131 -4.76 -2.28 8.65
N LEU A 132 -4.39 -2.37 9.94
CA LEU A 132 -3.10 -2.90 10.37
C LEU A 132 -2.92 -4.42 10.16
N SER A 133 -4.00 -5.14 9.83
CA SER A 133 -3.97 -6.57 9.53
C SER A 133 -3.74 -6.89 8.05
N TYR A 134 -3.82 -5.90 7.16
CA TYR A 134 -3.61 -6.15 5.73
C TYR A 134 -2.15 -6.48 5.43
N THR A 135 -1.96 -7.46 4.55
CA THR A 135 -0.72 -7.54 3.77
C THR A 135 -0.76 -6.49 2.67
N MET A 136 0.30 -5.69 2.56
CA MET A 136 0.36 -4.56 1.63
C MET A 136 1.39 -4.81 0.55
N TYR A 137 0.98 -4.75 -0.72
CA TYR A 137 1.78 -5.14 -1.87
C TYR A 137 2.16 -3.93 -2.72
N SER A 138 3.38 -3.94 -3.27
CA SER A 138 3.85 -3.02 -4.31
C SER A 138 2.98 -2.96 -5.57
N GLN A 139 2.21 -4.04 -5.82
CA GLN A 139 1.45 -4.37 -7.05
C GLN A 139 2.31 -4.45 -8.34
N SER A 140 3.07 -3.40 -8.61
CA SER A 140 4.01 -3.24 -9.73
C SER A 140 5.42 -3.73 -9.38
N ALA A 141 6.28 -3.83 -10.40
CA ALA A 141 7.66 -4.27 -10.25
C ALA A 141 8.61 -3.07 -10.31
N TYR A 142 9.70 -3.13 -9.53
CA TYR A 142 10.66 -2.04 -9.37
C TYR A 142 12.09 -2.53 -9.61
N ARG A 143 12.97 -1.60 -9.97
CA ARG A 143 14.41 -1.88 -10.03
C ARG A 143 14.94 -2.03 -8.59
N TRP A 144 15.72 -3.08 -8.35
CA TRP A 144 16.38 -3.35 -7.07
C TRP A 144 17.87 -3.59 -7.30
N GLY A 145 18.60 -2.48 -7.52
CA GLY A 145 19.97 -2.48 -8.01
C GLY A 145 20.10 -3.23 -9.33
N ASP A 146 20.71 -4.42 -9.34
CA ASP A 146 20.92 -5.31 -10.49
C ASP A 146 19.75 -6.24 -10.80
N HIS A 147 18.75 -6.30 -9.91
CA HIS A 147 17.55 -7.13 -10.08
C HIS A 147 16.27 -6.33 -10.33
N VAL A 148 15.19 -7.03 -10.62
CA VAL A 148 13.81 -6.51 -10.54
C VAL A 148 13.16 -7.17 -9.34
N CYS A 149 12.33 -6.43 -8.62
CA CYS A 149 11.62 -6.99 -7.47
C CYS A 149 10.16 -6.58 -7.43
N LYS A 150 9.41 -7.33 -6.63
CA LYS A 150 8.22 -6.85 -5.94
C LYS A 150 8.51 -6.80 -4.44
N TYR A 151 7.92 -5.85 -3.75
CA TYR A 151 8.03 -5.74 -2.30
C TYR A 151 6.65 -5.77 -1.63
N THR A 152 6.63 -6.18 -0.36
CA THR A 152 5.41 -6.38 0.44
C THR A 152 5.67 -6.05 1.91
N LEU A 153 4.68 -5.50 2.62
CA LEU A 153 4.64 -5.40 4.07
C LEU A 153 3.69 -6.47 4.64
N PHE A 154 4.20 -7.33 5.51
CA PHE A 154 3.41 -8.31 6.25
C PHE A 154 3.26 -7.88 7.71
N PRO A 155 2.06 -7.90 8.31
CA PRO A 155 1.91 -7.70 9.74
C PRO A 155 2.70 -8.76 10.53
N ALA A 156 3.58 -8.31 11.42
CA ALA A 156 4.55 -9.19 12.07
C ALA A 156 4.14 -9.62 13.49
N THR A 157 3.23 -8.91 14.15
CA THR A 157 2.79 -9.23 15.52
C THR A 157 1.55 -10.12 15.52
N GLU A 158 1.41 -10.97 16.55
CA GLU A 158 0.20 -11.78 16.78
C GLU A 158 -1.03 -10.89 16.90
N MET A 159 -0.92 -9.78 17.65
CA MET A 159 -1.99 -8.79 17.79
C MET A 159 -2.47 -8.25 16.44
N GLN A 160 -1.57 -7.84 15.54
CA GLN A 160 -2.00 -7.38 14.21
C GLN A 160 -2.65 -8.48 13.37
N GLN A 161 -2.20 -9.73 13.51
CA GLN A 161 -2.75 -10.88 12.79
C GLN A 161 -4.13 -11.28 13.34
N GLU A 162 -4.38 -11.12 14.64
CA GLU A 162 -5.69 -11.37 15.25
C GLU A 162 -6.75 -10.34 14.82
N LEU A 163 -6.35 -9.08 14.57
CA LEU A 163 -7.26 -8.04 14.07
C LEU A 163 -7.95 -8.41 12.75
N GLU A 164 -7.33 -9.23 11.88
CA GLU A 164 -7.99 -9.73 10.67
C GLU A 164 -9.26 -10.54 10.99
N LYS A 165 -9.21 -11.33 12.06
CA LYS A 165 -10.28 -12.24 12.47
C LYS A 165 -11.36 -11.52 13.27
N GLU A 166 -10.94 -10.64 14.17
CA GLU A 166 -11.80 -10.07 15.21
C GLU A 166 -12.43 -8.74 14.81
N ALA A 167 -11.69 -7.88 14.09
CA ALA A 167 -12.13 -6.54 13.77
C ALA A 167 -12.78 -6.48 12.38
N LYS A 168 -14.12 -6.59 12.38
CA LYS A 168 -14.98 -6.35 11.22
C LYS A 168 -15.72 -5.02 11.41
N ILE A 169 -15.85 -4.27 10.31
CA ILE A 169 -16.61 -3.03 10.33
C ILE A 169 -18.09 -3.40 10.31
N ALA A 170 -18.81 -3.04 11.37
CA ALA A 170 -20.25 -3.24 11.45
C ALA A 170 -20.99 -2.25 10.54
N ASP A 171 -22.21 -2.61 10.13
CA ASP A 171 -23.04 -1.77 9.24
C ASP A 171 -23.40 -0.41 9.88
N ASP A 172 -23.49 -0.37 11.21
CA ASP A 172 -23.79 0.81 12.02
C ASP A 172 -22.54 1.53 12.56
N ALA A 173 -21.34 1.12 12.14
CA ALA A 173 -20.09 1.77 12.53
C ALA A 173 -19.97 3.20 11.96
N ASP A 174 -18.99 3.95 12.48
CA ASP A 174 -18.69 5.29 11.98
C ASP A 174 -18.16 5.23 10.53
N PRO A 175 -18.55 6.15 9.62
CA PRO A 175 -18.02 6.20 8.25
C PRO A 175 -16.50 6.38 8.15
N GLY A 176 -15.82 6.80 9.22
CA GLY A 176 -14.37 6.91 9.36
C GLY A 176 -13.74 5.85 10.26
N GLN A 177 -14.35 4.67 10.37
CA GLN A 177 -13.95 3.59 11.28
C GLN A 177 -12.46 3.21 11.19
N HIS A 178 -11.85 3.20 9.99
CA HIS A 178 -10.43 2.86 9.85
C HIS A 178 -9.53 3.87 10.56
N SER A 179 -9.88 5.16 10.51
CA SER A 179 -9.13 6.22 11.22
C SER A 179 -9.31 6.15 12.73
N ILE A 180 -10.48 5.74 13.21
CA ILE A 180 -10.73 5.49 14.64
C ILE A 180 -9.85 4.35 15.12
N TRP A 181 -9.94 3.19 14.44
CA TRP A 181 -9.13 2.01 14.72
C TRP A 181 -7.63 2.28 14.75
N LEU A 182 -7.12 3.00 13.75
CA LEU A 182 -5.69 3.38 13.71
C LEU A 182 -5.31 4.23 14.92
N ARG A 183 -6.13 5.22 15.28
CA ARG A 183 -5.85 6.09 16.44
C ARG A 183 -5.91 5.33 17.76
N GLU A 184 -6.90 4.45 17.93
CA GLU A 184 -7.04 3.61 19.12
C GLU A 184 -5.84 2.67 19.26
N TYR A 185 -5.45 1.98 18.18
CA TYR A 185 -4.30 1.08 18.21
C TYR A 185 -3.00 1.80 18.58
N PHE A 186 -2.70 2.91 17.90
CA PHE A 186 -1.45 3.65 18.12
C PHE A 186 -1.40 4.46 19.42
N GLN A 187 -2.48 4.49 20.21
CA GLN A 187 -2.42 5.04 21.58
C GLN A 187 -1.63 4.12 22.52
N ASP A 188 -1.77 2.80 22.35
CA ASP A 188 -1.26 1.81 23.29
C ASP A 188 -0.26 0.82 22.68
N HIS A 189 -0.11 0.79 21.35
CA HIS A 189 0.65 -0.22 20.64
C HIS A 189 1.48 0.32 19.47
N ASP A 190 2.64 -0.29 19.25
CA ASP A 190 3.43 -0.13 18.03
C ASP A 190 3.00 -1.16 16.96
N ALA A 191 2.95 -0.73 15.70
CA ALA A 191 2.74 -1.66 14.58
C ALA A 191 4.09 -2.10 14.00
N ILE A 192 4.28 -3.41 13.86
CA ILE A 192 5.51 -4.01 13.32
C ILE A 192 5.16 -4.73 12.01
N TYR A 193 5.98 -4.48 10.99
CA TYR A 193 5.83 -5.10 9.68
C TYR A 193 7.14 -5.72 9.22
N ASP A 194 7.06 -6.91 8.64
CA ASP A 194 8.15 -7.45 7.84
C ASP A 194 8.08 -6.84 6.43
N PHE A 195 9.09 -6.08 6.06
CA PHE A 195 9.30 -5.67 4.67
C PHE A 195 10.01 -6.81 3.92
N LYS A 196 9.29 -7.45 2.99
CA LYS A 196 9.82 -8.57 2.21
C LYS A 196 10.00 -8.18 0.75
N VAL A 197 11.11 -8.64 0.17
CA VAL A 197 11.46 -8.42 -1.24
C VAL A 197 11.46 -9.78 -1.95
N GLN A 198 10.71 -9.87 -3.04
CA GLN A 198 10.74 -10.98 -3.98
C GLN A 198 11.51 -10.55 -5.22
N ILE A 199 12.66 -11.18 -5.48
CA ILE A 199 13.40 -11.00 -6.74
C ILE A 199 12.66 -11.72 -7.87
N CYS A 200 12.62 -11.08 -9.04
CA CYS A 200 12.01 -11.58 -10.28
C CYS A 200 13.07 -11.86 -11.35
#